data_AF-A0A941YER6-F1
#
_entry.id   AF-A0A941YER6-F1
#
_cell.length_a   1.000
_cell.length_b   1.000
_cell.length_c   1.000
_cell.angle_alpha   90.00
_cell.angle_beta   90.00
_cell.angle_gamma   90.00
#
_symmetry.space_group_name_H-M   'P 1'
#
loop_
_entity.id
_entity.type
_entity.pdbx_description
1 polymer ?
#
loop_
_entity_poly.entity_id
_entity_poly.type
_entity_poly.pdbx_seq_one_letter_code
_entity_poly.pdbx_strand_id
1 'polypeptide(L)'
;MVVGIAVAFGWPWIIGRRPSSEATYEVKLEFLKRGVALVGVSVLCFALAVIGALLIVRQAREEYNDARTENLKELIEGTQEDIRKKQDVES
;
A
#
# COMPACT_ATOMS: atom_id res chain seq x y z
N MET A 1 1.91 -7.58 -0.11
CA MET A 1 2.70 -8.26 -1.17
C MET A 1 2.84 -9.76 -0.95
N VAL A 2 3.23 -10.23 0.25
CA VAL A 2 3.45 -11.67 0.54
C VAL A 2 2.26 -12.56 0.17
N VAL A 3 1.03 -12.12 0.48
CA VAL A 3 -0.20 -12.87 0.12
C VAL A 3 -0.39 -12.98 -1.39
N GLY A 4 -0.15 -11.91 -2.16
CA GLY A 4 -0.25 -11.94 -3.61
C GLY A 4 0.79 -12.85 -4.27
N ILE A 5 2.01 -12.88 -3.71
CA ILE A 5 3.07 -13.79 -4.14
C ILE A 5 2.70 -15.24 -3.80
N ALA A 6 2.19 -15.51 -2.60
CA ALA A 6 1.74 -16.83 -2.20
C ALA A 6 0.60 -17.36 -3.09
N VAL A 7 -0.34 -16.50 -3.49
CA VAL A 7 -1.40 -16.86 -4.45
C VAL A 7 -0.82 -17.14 -5.84
N ALA A 8 0.14 -16.34 -6.30
CA ALA A 8 0.80 -16.54 -7.59
C ALA A 8 1.61 -17.86 -7.65
N PHE A 9 2.30 -18.24 -6.57
CA PHE A 9 3.07 -19.48 -6.50
C PHE A 9 2.24 -20.71 -6.09
N GLY A 10 1.15 -20.52 -5.36
CA GLY A 10 0.19 -21.57 -5.00
C GLY A 10 -0.77 -21.96 -6.14
N TRP A 11 -0.77 -21.18 -7.24
CA TRP A 11 -1.63 -21.40 -8.40
C TRP A 11 -1.62 -22.83 -8.99
N PRO A 12 -0.48 -23.58 -9.04
CA PRO A 12 -0.45 -24.93 -9.60
C PRO A 12 -1.25 -25.93 -8.74
N TRP A 13 -1.29 -25.71 -7.43
CA TRP A 13 -2.05 -26.53 -6.49
C TRP A 13 -3.54 -26.16 -6.45
N ILE A 14 -3.89 -24.91 -6.70
CA ILE A 14 -5.27 -24.42 -6.64
C ILE A 14 -6.07 -24.75 -7.91
N ILE A 15 -5.47 -24.59 -9.09
CA ILE A 15 -6.16 -24.86 -10.36
C ILE A 15 -6.14 -26.35 -10.69
N GLY A 16 -5.10 -27.07 -10.26
CA GLY A 16 -4.90 -28.48 -10.54
C GLY A 16 -4.21 -28.74 -11.88
N ARG A 17 -4.11 -30.02 -12.25
CA ARG A 17 -3.44 -30.43 -13.51
C ARG A 17 -4.21 -29.92 -14.72
N ARG A 18 -3.48 -29.41 -15.72
CA ARG A 18 -4.04 -29.02 -17.02
C ARG A 18 -4.75 -30.23 -17.65
N PRO A 19 -6.01 -30.10 -18.09
CA PRO A 19 -6.72 -31.20 -18.74
C PRO A 19 -6.02 -31.59 -20.05
N SER A 20 -6.03 -32.89 -20.38
CA SER A 20 -5.51 -33.39 -21.66
C SER A 20 -6.35 -32.86 -22.84
N SER A 21 -5.79 -32.90 -24.06
CA SER A 21 -6.52 -32.43 -25.24
C SER A 21 -7.80 -33.23 -25.51
N GLU A 22 -7.84 -34.49 -25.07
CA GLU A 22 -8.96 -35.41 -25.21
C GLU A 22 -10.05 -35.25 -24.13
N ALA A 23 -9.83 -34.40 -23.11
CA ALA A 23 -10.80 -34.18 -22.06
C ALA A 23 -12.10 -33.55 -22.59
N THR A 24 -13.22 -33.95 -22.00
CA THR A 24 -14.57 -33.42 -22.28
C THR A 24 -14.61 -31.91 -22.11
N TYR A 25 -15.47 -31.25 -22.90
CA TYR A 25 -15.66 -29.79 -22.87
C TYR A 25 -15.94 -29.25 -21.46
N GLU A 26 -16.76 -29.96 -20.68
CA GLU A 26 -17.11 -29.57 -19.30
C GLU A 26 -15.87 -29.45 -18.39
N VAL A 27 -14.94 -30.41 -18.47
CA VAL A 27 -13.70 -30.42 -17.66
C VAL A 27 -12.79 -29.24 -18.03
N LYS A 28 -12.72 -28.91 -19.32
CA LYS A 28 -11.96 -27.74 -19.80
C LYS A 28 -12.57 -26.43 -19.31
N LEU A 29 -13.90 -26.35 -19.28
CA LEU A 29 -14.63 -25.16 -18.86
C LEU A 29 -14.52 -24.94 -17.35
N GLU A 30 -14.54 -26.01 -16.56
CA GLU A 30 -14.30 -25.94 -15.11
C GLU A 30 -12.88 -25.48 -14.78
N PHE A 31 -11.87 -26.01 -15.49
CA PHE A 31 -10.49 -25.54 -15.37
C PHE A 31 -10.37 -24.04 -15.70
N LEU A 32 -11.03 -23.58 -16.77
CA LEU A 32 -11.02 -22.17 -17.17
C LEU A 32 -11.67 -21.28 -16.09
N LYS A 33 -12.81 -21.69 -15.53
CA LYS A 33 -13.51 -20.98 -14.45
C LYS A 33 -12.61 -20.80 -13.22
N ARG A 34 -11.89 -21.84 -12.82
CA ARG A 34 -10.92 -21.77 -11.71
C ARG A 34 -9.78 -20.81 -12.01
N GLY A 35 -9.28 -20.81 -13.24
CA GLY A 35 -8.27 -19.84 -13.69
C GLY A 35 -8.75 -18.39 -13.66
N VAL A 36 -9.95 -18.12 -14.19
CA VAL A 36 -10.54 -16.78 -14.17
C VAL A 36 -10.78 -16.31 -12.73
N ALA A 37 -11.28 -17.20 -11.86
CA ALA A 37 -11.48 -16.88 -10.45
C ALA A 37 -10.15 -16.52 -9.76
N LEU A 38 -9.08 -17.28 -10.00
CA LEU A 38 -7.76 -17.01 -9.42
C LEU A 38 -7.18 -15.67 -9.89
N VAL A 39 -7.33 -15.34 -11.18
CA VAL A 39 -6.95 -14.03 -11.72
C VAL A 39 -7.78 -12.92 -11.07
N GLY A 40 -9.10 -13.10 -10.94
CA GLY A 40 -9.98 -12.13 -10.30
C GLY A 40 -9.60 -11.84 -8.85
N VAL A 41 -9.33 -12.88 -8.06
CA VAL A 41 -8.85 -12.74 -6.67
C VAL A 41 -7.50 -12.02 -6.62
N SER A 42 -6.58 -12.37 -7.53
CA SER A 42 -5.27 -11.72 -7.58
C SER A 42 -5.39 -10.22 -7.87
N VAL A 43 -6.21 -9.84 -8.86
CA VAL A 43 -6.48 -8.43 -9.19
C VAL A 43 -7.09 -7.70 -7.99
N LEU A 44 -8.05 -8.30 -7.30
CA LEU A 44 -8.66 -7.71 -6.10
C LEU A 44 -7.62 -7.51 -4.99
N CYS A 45 -6.76 -8.48 -4.72
CA CYS A 45 -5.70 -8.34 -3.73
C CYS A 45 -4.74 -7.19 -4.07
N PHE A 46 -4.35 -7.06 -5.34
CA PHE A 46 -3.50 -5.94 -5.78
C PHE A 46 -4.23 -4.60 -5.67
N ALA A 47 -5.50 -4.52 -6.06
CA ALA A 47 -6.29 -3.30 -5.94
C ALA A 47 -6.41 -2.84 -4.48
N LEU A 48 -6.69 -3.76 -3.54
CA LEU A 48 -6.75 -3.45 -2.12
C LEU A 48 -5.40 -3.01 -1.56
N ALA A 49 -4.31 -3.62 -2.01
CA ALA A 49 -2.96 -3.19 -1.61
C ALA A 49 -2.65 -1.77 -2.09
N VAL A 50 -3.04 -1.42 -3.32
CA VAL A 50 -2.87 -0.06 -3.87
C VAL A 50 -3.71 0.95 -3.09
N ILE A 51 -4.97 0.63 -2.81
CA ILE A 51 -5.85 1.50 -2.02
C ILE A 51 -5.26 1.73 -0.62
N GLY A 52 -4.82 0.65 0.04
CA GLY A 52 -4.15 0.75 1.35
C GLY A 52 -2.90 1.63 1.31
N ALA A 53 -2.05 1.46 0.29
CA ALA A 53 -0.87 2.29 0.10
C ALA A 53 -1.23 3.78 -0.10
N LEU A 54 -2.26 4.07 -0.90
CA LEU A 54 -2.73 5.44 -1.10
C LEU A 54 -3.25 6.08 0.20
N LEU A 55 -3.99 5.32 1.02
CA LEU A 55 -4.47 5.82 2.30
C LEU A 55 -3.31 6.15 3.27
N ILE A 56 -2.32 5.26 3.36
CA ILE A 56 -1.12 5.50 4.18
C ILE A 56 -0.36 6.73 3.69
N VAL A 57 -0.17 6.88 2.38
CA VAL A 57 0.52 8.05 1.81
C VAL A 57 -0.25 9.34 2.10
N ARG A 58 -1.59 9.31 2.08
CA ARG A 58 -2.41 10.48 2.44
C ARG A 58 -2.22 10.85 3.91
N GLN A 59 -2.31 9.88 4.82
CA GLN A 59 -2.07 10.10 6.25
C GLN A 59 -0.67 10.66 6.51
N ALA A 60 0.37 10.05 5.91
CA ALA A 60 1.74 10.52 6.07
C ALA A 60 1.95 11.96 5.56
N ARG A 61 1.21 12.37 4.51
CA ARG A 61 1.25 13.76 4.02
C ARG A 61 0.58 14.74 4.96
N GLU A 62 -0.54 14.36 5.56
CA GLU A 62 -1.23 15.17 6.57
C GLU A 62 -0.32 15.35 7.80
N GLU A 63 0.21 14.26 8.32
CA GLU A 63 1.13 14.25 9.46
C GLU A 63 2.41 15.07 9.19
N TYR A 64 2.96 14.99 7.97
CA TYR A 64 4.12 15.80 7.59
C TYR A 64 3.80 17.30 7.54
N ASN A 65 2.60 17.69 7.11
CA ASN A 65 2.20 19.09 7.08
C ASN A 65 1.99 19.66 8.49
N ASP A 66 1.41 18.86 9.38
CA ASP A 66 1.21 19.24 10.78
C ASP A 66 2.57 19.42 11.47
N ALA A 67 3.45 18.43 11.35
CA ALA A 67 4.81 18.50 11.90
C ALA A 67 5.63 19.67 11.33
N ARG A 68 5.45 20.01 10.05
CA ARG A 68 6.11 21.18 9.45
C ARG A 68 5.63 22.49 10.06
N THR A 69 4.35 22.60 10.36
CA THR A 69 3.77 23.81 10.94
C THR A 69 4.23 24.00 12.38
N GLU A 70 4.29 22.91 13.14
CA GLU A 70 4.82 22.90 14.51
C GLU A 70 6.30 23.31 14.55
N ASN A 71 7.14 22.70 13.70
CA ASN A 71 8.56 23.05 13.59
C ASN A 71 8.78 24.54 13.22
N LEU A 72 7.95 25.10 12.33
CA LEU A 72 8.05 26.52 11.97
C LEU A 72 7.70 27.42 13.15
N LYS A 73 6.70 27.03 13.95
CA LYS A 73 6.31 27.75 15.16
C LYS A 73 7.44 27.73 16.19
N GLU A 74 8.03 26.56 16.43
CA GLU A 74 9.16 26.39 17.34
C GLU A 74 10.38 27.22 16.89
N LEU A 75 10.68 27.25 15.58
CA LEU A 75 11.74 28.09 15.03
C LEU A 75 11.50 29.59 15.29
N ILE A 76 10.27 30.06 15.10
CA ILE A 76 9.91 31.46 15.31
C ILE A 76 10.00 31.82 16.79
N GLU A 77 9.46 30.98 17.67
CA GLU A 77 9.51 31.17 19.13
C GLU A 77 10.97 31.19 19.62
N GLY A 78 11.78 30.22 19.20
CA GLY A 78 13.21 30.20 19.54
C GLY A 78 13.98 31.41 19.02
N THR A 79 13.68 31.86 17.79
CA THR A 79 14.31 33.08 17.23
C THR A 79 13.91 34.33 18.01
N GLN A 80 12.65 34.44 18.45
CA GLN A 80 12.19 35.57 19.26
C GLN A 80 12.82 35.59 20.65
N GLU A 81 12.96 34.43 21.29
CA GLU A 81 13.66 34.33 22.58
C GLU A 81 15.14 34.72 22.48
N ASP A 82 15.82 34.32 21.41
CA ASP A 82 17.23 34.68 21.18
C ASP A 82 17.40 36.18 20.94
N ILE A 83 16.49 36.81 20.20
CA ILE A 83 16.50 38.28 20.00
C ILE A 83 16.27 39.00 21.33
N ARG A 84 15.30 38.54 22.12
CA ARG A 84 14.98 39.13 23.43
C ARG A 84 16.15 39.01 24.41
N LYS A 85 16.79 37.84 24.49
CA LYS A 85 18.00 37.64 25.30
C LYS A 85 19.14 38.57 24.88
N LYS A 86 19.33 38.82 23.58
CA LYS A 86 20.35 39.76 23.11
C LYS A 86 20.05 41.21 23.53
N GLN A 87 18.79 41.63 23.47
CA GLN A 87 18.39 42.97 23.91
C GLN A 87 18.56 43.18 25.42
N ASP A 88 18.27 42.16 26.24
CA ASP A 88 18.44 42.22 27.70
C ASP A 88 19.92 42.23 28.15
N VAL A 89 20.86 41.79 27.31
CA VAL A 89 22.31 41.77 27.60
C VAL A 89 23.01 43.08 27.21
N GLU A 90 22.44 43.85 26.28
CA GLU A 90 22.97 45.17 25.86
C GLU A 90 22.42 46.35 26.68
N SER A 91 21.48 46.12 27.59
CA SER A 91 20.89 47.15 28.48
C SER A 91 21.41 47.08 29.91
#